data_AF-A0A2D5ZGS0-F1
#
_entry.id   AF-A0A2D5ZGS0-F1
#
_cell.length_a   1.000
_cell.length_b   1.000
_cell.length_c   1.000
_cell.angle_alpha   90.00
_cell.angle_beta   90.00
_cell.angle_gamma   90.00
#
_symmetry.space_group_name_H-M   'P 1'
#
loop_
_entity.id
_entity.type
_entity.pdbx_description
1 polymer ?
#
loop_
_entity_poly.entity_id
_entity_poly.type
_entity_poly.pdbx_seq_one_letter_code
_entity_poly.pdbx_strand_id
1 'polypeptide(L)' 'MIPTTNKSQEFYSLQEIAEKLNLSRMTVYRYVRSKKLPAYQFGRHYRIRKSDLETFLAQFKF' A
#
# COMPACT_ATOMS: atom_id res chain seq x y z
N MET A 1 7.99 -9.03 20.30
CA MET A 1 8.12 -8.40 18.97
C MET A 1 8.27 -9.52 17.95
N ILE A 2 7.37 -9.62 16.98
CA ILE A 2 7.40 -10.70 15.99
C ILE A 2 7.79 -10.11 14.63
N PRO A 3 9.00 -10.36 14.11
CA PRO A 3 9.26 -10.23 12.68
C PRO A 3 9.12 -11.61 12.05
N THR A 4 7.91 -12.01 11.66
CA THR A 4 7.74 -13.17 10.77
C THR A 4 7.83 -12.67 9.33
N THR A 5 9.05 -12.54 8.83
CA THR A 5 9.30 -12.32 7.40
C THR A 5 8.97 -13.62 6.67
N ASN A 6 7.72 -13.78 6.28
CA ASN A 6 7.28 -14.85 5.40
C ASN A 6 7.17 -14.29 3.98
N LYS A 7 7.84 -14.91 3.00
CA LYS A 7 7.76 -14.59 1.55
C LYS A 7 6.40 -15.03 0.98
N SER A 8 5.31 -14.67 1.64
CA SER A 8 3.93 -15.04 1.32
C SER A 8 3.15 -13.75 1.12
N GLN A 9 2.87 -13.41 -0.15
CA GLN A 9 2.12 -12.24 -0.63
C GLN A 9 1.62 -11.28 0.46
N GLU A 10 2.48 -10.38 0.91
CA GLU A 10 2.13 -9.40 1.94
C GLU A 10 1.15 -8.38 1.34
N PHE A 11 0.02 -8.19 2.03
CA PHE A 11 -0.95 -7.14 1.72
C PHE A 11 -0.86 -6.04 2.77
N TYR A 12 -0.88 -4.79 2.32
CA TYR A 12 -0.95 -3.62 3.18
C TYR A 12 -2.32 -2.95 3.10
N SER A 13 -2.77 -2.41 4.21
CA SER A 13 -3.85 -1.45 4.29
C SER A 13 -3.37 -0.04 3.92
N LEU A 14 -4.31 0.87 3.68
CA LEU A 14 -3.99 2.29 3.46
C LEU A 14 -3.23 2.91 4.63
N GLN A 15 -3.50 2.45 5.86
CA GLN A 15 -2.87 2.97 7.07
C GLN A 15 -1.40 2.55 7.15
N GLU A 16 -1.12 1.26 6.92
CA GLU A 16 0.25 0.75 6.95
C GLU A 16 1.14 1.39 5.88
N ILE A 17 0.58 1.66 4.69
CA ILE A 17 1.31 2.38 3.63
C ILE A 17 1.56 3.83 4.03
N ALA A 18 0.55 4.50 4.59
CA ALA A 18 0.67 5.88 5.04
C ALA A 18 1.80 6.03 6.06
N GLU A 19 1.86 5.13 7.05
CA GLU A 19 2.92 5.09 8.05
C GLU A 19 4.29 4.79 7.43
N LYS A 20 4.38 3.81 6.53
CA LYS A 20 5.64 3.46 5.85
C LYS A 20 6.22 4.58 4.99
N LEU A 21 5.36 5.32 4.29
CA LEU A 21 5.78 6.40 3.39
C LEU A 21 5.80 7.77 4.07
N ASN A 22 5.44 7.84 5.35
CA ASN A 22 5.29 9.09 6.09
C ASN A 22 4.34 10.07 5.38
N LEU A 23 3.23 9.55 4.85
CA LEU A 23 2.19 10.30 4.14
C LEU A 23 0.89 10.29 4.92
N SER A 24 0.02 11.25 4.66
CA SER A 24 -1.35 11.19 5.18
C SER A 24 -2.12 10.01 4.57
N ARG A 25 -3.01 9.40 5.36
CA ARG A 25 -3.93 8.36 4.86
C ARG A 25 -4.77 8.85 3.67
N MET A 26 -5.13 10.13 3.67
CA MET A 26 -5.84 10.78 2.57
C MET A 26 -5.00 10.79 1.29
N THR A 27 -3.70 11.06 1.37
CA THR A 27 -2.79 11.03 0.21
C THR A 27 -2.74 9.63 -0.41
N VAL A 28 -2.56 8.59 0.43
CA VAL A 28 -2.57 7.20 -0.05
C VAL A 28 -3.94 6.83 -0.65
N TYR A 29 -5.03 7.24 0.01
CA TYR A 29 -6.38 7.05 -0.53
C TYR A 29 -6.56 7.73 -1.88
N ARG A 30 -6.02 8.94 -2.10
CA ARG A 30 -6.05 9.63 -3.40
C ARG A 30 -5.28 8.86 -4.46
N TYR A 31 -4.14 8.24 -4.14
CA TYR A 31 -3.41 7.39 -5.09
C TYR A 31 -4.22 6.16 -5.51
N VAL A 32 -4.90 5.53 -4.57
CA VAL A 32 -5.81 4.42 -4.86
C VAL A 32 -7.00 4.89 -5.69
N ARG A 33 -7.65 5.98 -5.29
CA ARG A 33 -8.82 6.54 -5.99
C ARG A 33 -8.50 7.01 -7.41
N SER A 34 -7.29 7.53 -7.63
CA SER A 34 -6.78 7.93 -8.95
C SER A 34 -6.21 6.75 -9.77
N LYS A 35 -6.31 5.51 -9.27
CA LYS A 35 -5.77 4.29 -9.89
C LYS A 35 -4.25 4.31 -10.10
N LYS A 36 -3.52 5.21 -9.44
CA LYS A 36 -2.05 5.23 -9.45
C LYS A 36 -1.47 4.09 -8.63
N LEU A 37 -2.13 3.76 -7.51
CA LEU A 37 -1.77 2.64 -6.66
C LEU A 37 -2.86 1.57 -6.75
N PRO A 38 -2.59 0.40 -7.36
CA PRO A 38 -3.55 -0.70 -7.41
C PRO A 38 -3.95 -1.16 -6.00
N ALA A 39 -5.25 -1.32 -5.77
CA ALA A 39 -5.78 -1.81 -4.51
C ALA A 39 -7.01 -2.69 -4.74
N TYR A 40 -7.14 -3.72 -3.91
CA TYR A 40 -8.29 -4.60 -3.83
C TYR A 40 -9.20 -4.13 -2.69
N GLN A 41 -10.47 -3.90 -3.00
CA GLN A 41 -11.47 -3.54 -2.00
C GLN A 41 -12.13 -4.82 -1.48
N PHE A 42 -11.88 -5.13 -0.20
CA PHE A 42 -12.59 -6.17 0.54
C PHE A 42 -13.60 -5.50 1.47
N GLY A 43 -14.83 -5.38 0.99
CA GLY A 43 -15.91 -4.68 1.71
C GLY A 43 -15.59 -3.20 1.90
N ARG A 44 -15.40 -2.77 3.15
CA ARG A 44 -15.03 -1.38 3.51
C ARG A 44 -13.52 -1.16 3.63
N HIS A 45 -12.72 -2.21 3.44
CA HIS A 45 -11.27 -2.16 3.61
C HIS A 45 -10.55 -2.27 2.28
N TYR A 46 -9.43 -1.57 2.15
CA TYR A 46 -8.53 -1.70 1.01
C TYR A 46 -7.31 -2.55 1.39
N ARG A 47 -6.87 -3.37 0.44
CA ARG A 47 -5.66 -4.18 0.51
C ARG A 47 -4.83 -3.98 -0.74
N ILE A 48 -3.57 -3.65 -0.56
CA ILE A 48 -2.60 -3.36 -1.62
C ILE A 48 -1.54 -4.45 -1.55
N ARG A 49 -1.23 -5.11 -2.66
CA ARG A 49 -0.13 -6.08 -2.67
C ARG A 49 1.19 -5.33 -2.52
N LYS A 50 2.13 -5.93 -1.79
CA LYS A 50 3.48 -5.41 -1.68
C LYS A 50 4.14 -5.17 -3.05
N SER A 51 3.95 -6.08 -4.00
CA SER A 51 4.44 -5.94 -5.39
C SER A 51 3.91 -4.68 -6.08
N ASP A 52 2.64 -4.35 -5.86
CA ASP A 52 1.99 -3.18 -6.47
C ASP A 52 2.53 -1.90 -5.84
N LEU A 53 2.77 -1.90 -4.52
CA LEU A 53 3.43 -0.81 -3.82
C LEU A 53 4.88 -0.62 -4.26
N GLU A 54 5.66 -1.68 -4.40
CA GLU A 54 7.04 -1.63 -4.88
C GLU A 54 7.11 -1.08 -6.32
N THR A 55 6.21 -1.55 -7.19
CA THR A 55 6.10 -1.04 -8.57
C THR A 55 5.70 0.44 -8.59
N PHE A 56 4.75 0.84 -7.74
CA PHE A 56 4.38 2.24 -7.56
C PHE A 56 5.60 3.07 -7.16
N LEU A 57 6.31 2.69 -6.10
CA LEU A 57 7.50 3.42 -5.64
C LEU A 57 8.61 3.49 -6.70
N ALA A 58 8.79 2.45 -7.52
CA ALA A 58 9.74 2.48 -8.62
C ALA A 58 9.40 3.52 -9.71
N GLN A 59 8.12 3.84 -9.90
CA GLN A 59 7.66 4.90 -10.81
C GLN A 59 7.84 6.30 -10.21
N PHE A 60 7.62 6.44 -8.90
CA PHE A 60 7.89 7.66 -8.15
C PHE A 60 9.35 7.67 -7.71
N LYS A 61 10.28 7.89 -8.65
CA LYS A 61 11.66 8.22 -8.30
C LYS A 61 11.64 9.47 -7.41
N PHE A 62 11.92 9.27 -6.13
CA PHE A 62 12.34 10.33 -5.21
C PHE A 62 13.84 10.56 -5.35
#